data_AF-A0AAJ7E1A4-F1
#
_entry.id   AF-A0AAJ7E1A4-F1
#
_cell.length_a   1.000
_cell.length_b   1.000
_cell.length_c   1.000
_cell.angle_alpha   90.00
_cell.angle_beta   90.00
_cell.angle_gamma   90.00
#
_symmetry.space_group_name_H-M   'P 1'
#
loop_
_entity.id
_entity.type
_entity.pdbx_description
1 polymer ?
#
loop_
_entity_poly.entity_id
_entity_poly.type
_entity_poly.pdbx_seq_one_letter_code
_entity_poly.pdbx_strand_id
1 'polypeptide(L)'
;MPAKITEIKCKRCRNLLFTEEVSPSLTAHGQVIGAGARNTKCNSDVQEDCLYLAEDNMPDWIHEVVDRENWIRGKLYCPLCHARIGSFDFVSPKKCNCGEYVPPPIRITYSKVDTPHR
;
A
#
# COMPACT_ATOMS: atom_id res chain seq x y z
N MET A 1 22.27 15.49 -1.98
CA MET A 1 22.28 14.01 -1.92
C MET A 1 20.99 13.54 -2.58
N PRO A 2 21.01 12.80 -3.71
CA PRO A 2 19.76 12.40 -4.34
C PRO A 2 19.03 11.43 -3.40
N ALA A 3 17.77 11.72 -3.12
CA ALA A 3 16.89 10.84 -2.37
C ALA A 3 16.85 9.49 -3.08
N LYS A 4 17.03 8.39 -2.32
CA LYS A 4 16.91 7.05 -2.89
C LYS A 4 15.45 6.82 -3.26
N ILE A 5 15.18 6.82 -4.57
CA ILE A 5 13.89 6.44 -5.11
C ILE A 5 13.72 4.94 -4.93
N THR A 6 12.72 4.53 -4.15
CA THR A 6 12.32 3.13 -4.01
C THR A 6 11.18 2.85 -4.98
N GLU A 7 11.42 1.99 -5.96
CA GLU A 7 10.40 1.54 -6.90
C GLU A 7 9.66 0.30 -6.37
N ILE A 8 8.33 0.35 -6.36
CA ILE A 8 7.47 -0.78 -6.01
C ILE A 8 6.97 -1.43 -7.30
N LYS A 9 7.33 -2.70 -7.52
CA LYS A 9 7.03 -3.44 -8.75
C LYS A 9 6.09 -4.60 -8.48
N CYS A 10 5.31 -5.01 -9.47
CA CYS A 10 4.49 -6.21 -9.36
C CYS A 10 5.37 -7.45 -9.29
N LYS A 11 5.12 -8.37 -8.34
CA LYS A 11 5.95 -9.57 -8.20
C LYS A 11 5.84 -10.56 -9.36
N ARG A 12 4.71 -10.55 -10.06
CA ARG A 12 4.45 -11.48 -11.16
C ARG A 12 5.08 -11.05 -12.48
N CYS A 13 4.96 -9.76 -12.84
CA CYS A 13 5.40 -9.27 -14.16
C CYS A 13 6.48 -8.19 -14.08
N ARG A 14 6.92 -7.81 -12.88
CA ARG A 14 7.91 -6.73 -12.63
C ARG A 14 7.50 -5.35 -13.15
N ASN A 15 6.24 -5.16 -13.55
CA ASN A 15 5.70 -3.86 -13.92
C ASN A 15 5.84 -2.87 -12.76
N LEU A 16 6.31 -1.66 -13.04
CA LEU A 16 6.35 -0.57 -12.06
C LEU A 16 4.93 -0.19 -11.68
N LEU A 17 4.60 -0.30 -10.39
CA LEU A 17 3.29 0.08 -9.87
C LEU A 17 3.34 1.53 -9.39
N PHE A 18 4.32 1.89 -8.58
CA PHE A 18 4.53 3.25 -8.09
C PHE A 18 5.92 3.38 -7.47
N THR A 19 6.30 4.62 -7.15
CA THR A 19 7.56 4.93 -6.45
C THR A 19 7.24 5.58 -5.10
N GLU A 20 8.08 5.34 -4.10
CA GLU A 20 7.86 5.90 -2.74
C GLU A 20 8.06 7.43 -2.65
N GLU A 21 8.59 8.05 -3.70
CA GLU A 21 8.70 9.51 -3.84
C GLU A 21 7.34 10.17 -4.11
N VAL A 22 6.47 9.53 -4.90
CA VAL A 22 5.11 10.02 -5.19
C VAL A 22 4.11 9.43 -4.20
N SER A 23 4.28 8.17 -3.86
CA SER A 23 3.34 7.40 -3.02
C SER A 23 4.09 6.74 -1.86
N PRO A 24 4.38 7.48 -0.78
CA PRO A 24 5.10 6.96 0.36
C PRO A 24 4.33 5.81 1.00
N SER A 25 5.04 4.72 1.33
CA SER A 25 4.43 3.59 2.02
C SER A 25 4.15 3.95 3.49
N LEU A 26 2.96 3.61 3.95
CA LEU A 26 2.48 3.88 5.30
C LEU A 26 2.36 2.59 6.12
N THR A 27 2.52 2.74 7.43
CA THR A 27 2.16 1.71 8.41
C THR A 27 0.65 1.61 8.55
N ALA A 28 0.18 0.57 9.25
CA ALA A 28 -1.22 0.44 9.65
C ALA A 28 -1.72 1.58 10.56
N HIS A 29 -0.83 2.44 11.04
CA HIS A 29 -1.17 3.61 11.86
C HIS A 29 -1.04 4.92 11.08
N GLY A 30 -0.89 4.86 9.74
CA GLY A 30 -0.76 6.05 8.88
C GLY A 30 0.58 6.77 8.98
N GLN A 31 1.60 6.14 9.58
CA GLN A 31 2.94 6.72 9.68
C GLN A 31 3.78 6.34 8.47
N VAL A 32 4.54 7.28 7.91
CA VAL A 32 5.44 7.00 6.79
C VAL A 32 6.50 5.98 7.22
N ILE A 33 6.59 4.89 6.47
CA ILE A 33 7.64 3.90 6.60
C ILE A 33 8.88 4.49 5.93
N GLY A 34 9.94 4.75 6.71
CA GLY A 34 11.23 5.13 6.12
C GLY A 34 11.71 4.01 5.18
N ALA A 35 12.20 4.38 3.99
CA ALA A 35 12.63 3.44 2.95
C ALA A 35 13.41 2.24 3.52
N GLY A 36 12.81 1.04 3.45
CA GLY A 36 13.41 -0.21 3.92
C GLY A 36 13.11 -0.62 5.37
N ALA A 37 12.26 0.11 6.11
CA ALA A 37 11.78 -0.35 7.42
C ALA A 37 10.56 -1.29 7.25
N ARG A 38 10.51 -2.39 8.01
CA ARG A 38 9.29 -3.19 8.14
C ARG A 38 8.34 -2.53 9.14
N ASN A 39 7.04 -2.76 8.97
CA ASN A 39 5.96 -2.31 9.86
C ASN A 39 6.26 -2.75 11.31
N THR A 40 6.83 -1.86 12.12
CA THR A 40 7.48 -2.22 13.42
C THR A 40 6.85 -1.54 14.63
N LYS A 41 5.71 -0.85 14.49
CA LYS A 41 5.09 -0.13 15.63
C LYS A 41 3.60 -0.37 15.80
N CYS A 42 3.12 -1.58 15.48
CA CYS A 42 1.86 -2.05 16.02
C CYS A 42 2.14 -3.00 17.19
N ASN A 43 1.55 -2.75 18.36
CA ASN A 43 1.66 -3.62 19.53
C ASN A 43 0.83 -4.93 19.38
N SER A 44 0.29 -5.18 18.18
CA SER A 44 -0.36 -6.44 17.86
C SER A 44 0.67 -7.51 17.53
N ASP A 45 0.50 -8.70 18.11
CA ASP A 45 1.29 -9.91 17.81
C ASP A 45 1.19 -10.35 16.32
N VAL A 46 0.26 -9.77 15.57
CA VAL A 46 0.05 -10.04 14.15
C VAL A 46 1.01 -9.20 13.31
N GLN A 47 2.03 -9.84 12.73
CA GLN A 47 2.82 -9.23 11.65
C GLN A 47 1.92 -8.92 10.46
N GLU A 48 1.77 -7.63 10.14
CA GLU A 48 1.05 -7.21 8.93
C GLU A 48 1.96 -7.31 7.70
N ASP A 49 1.76 -8.33 6.86
CA ASP A 49 2.42 -8.50 5.54
C ASP A 49 1.85 -7.54 4.47
N CYS A 50 1.54 -6.31 4.85
CA CYS A 50 1.00 -5.29 3.94
C CYS A 50 1.57 -3.91 4.24
N LEU A 51 1.60 -3.08 3.19
CA LEU A 51 1.84 -1.65 3.27
C LEU A 51 0.54 -0.91 2.95
N TYR A 52 0.45 0.31 3.44
CA TYR A 52 -0.69 1.20 3.23
C TYR A 52 -0.29 2.41 2.40
N LEU A 53 -1.25 3.06 1.75
CA LEU A 53 -1.04 4.31 1.01
C LEU A 53 -2.01 5.38 1.52
N ALA A 54 -1.57 6.64 1.52
CA ALA A 54 -2.46 7.77 1.78
C ALA A 54 -3.44 7.95 0.62
N GLU A 55 -4.64 8.44 0.91
CA GLU A 55 -5.59 8.85 -0.14
C GLU A 55 -5.03 10.00 -0.98
N ASP A 56 -4.36 10.98 -0.34
CA ASP A 56 -3.80 12.16 -1.02
C ASP A 56 -2.57 11.85 -1.89
N ASN A 57 -1.89 10.73 -1.63
CA ASN A 57 -0.63 10.37 -2.31
C ASN A 57 -0.74 9.01 -3.01
N MET A 58 -1.95 8.61 -3.44
CA MET A 58 -2.08 7.37 -4.21
C MET A 58 -1.66 7.57 -5.69
N PRO A 59 -1.12 6.53 -6.34
CA PRO A 59 -0.78 6.58 -7.76
C PRO A 59 -2.02 6.82 -8.64
N ASP A 60 -1.85 7.49 -9.78
CA ASP A 60 -2.95 7.81 -10.70
C ASP A 60 -3.78 6.59 -11.10
N TRP A 61 -3.13 5.46 -11.42
CA TRP A 61 -3.85 4.24 -11.79
C TRP A 61 -4.68 3.66 -10.64
N ILE A 62 -4.30 3.90 -9.38
CA ILE A 62 -5.12 3.52 -8.22
C ILE A 62 -6.29 4.49 -8.13
N HIS A 63 -6.05 5.79 -8.29
CA HIS A 63 -7.11 6.81 -8.30
C HIS A 63 -8.18 6.48 -9.34
N GLU A 64 -7.80 6.18 -10.58
CA GLU A 64 -8.73 5.79 -11.65
C GLU A 64 -9.57 4.56 -11.30
N VAL A 65 -8.98 3.58 -10.59
CA VAL A 65 -9.71 2.37 -10.15
C VAL A 65 -10.66 2.69 -9.01
N VAL A 66 -10.24 3.51 -8.04
CA VAL A 66 -11.07 3.93 -6.91
C VAL A 66 -12.25 4.78 -7.38
N ASP A 67 -11.99 5.71 -8.29
CA ASP A 67 -13.01 6.59 -8.89
C ASP A 67 -14.05 5.78 -9.67
N ARG A 68 -13.61 4.82 -10.49
CA ARG A 68 -14.49 3.89 -11.21
C ARG A 68 -15.35 3.06 -10.27
N GLU A 69 -14.79 2.63 -9.15
CA GLU A 69 -15.51 1.90 -8.10
C GLU A 69 -16.19 2.86 -7.10
N ASN A 70 -16.41 4.13 -7.47
CA ASN A 70 -17.16 5.13 -6.71
C ASN A 70 -16.70 5.29 -5.25
N TRP A 71 -15.40 5.21 -5.00
CA TRP A 71 -14.81 5.43 -3.67
C TRP A 71 -15.42 4.56 -2.57
N ILE A 72 -15.83 3.32 -2.91
CA ILE A 72 -16.38 2.38 -1.92
C ILE A 72 -15.32 1.37 -1.46
N ARG A 73 -15.47 0.10 -1.83
CA ARG A 73 -14.53 -0.98 -1.53
C ARG A 73 -14.21 -1.72 -2.82
N GLY A 74 -12.97 -2.11 -2.98
CA GLY A 74 -12.53 -2.76 -4.21
C GLY A 74 -11.23 -3.53 -4.07
N LYS A 75 -10.85 -4.20 -5.15
CA LYS A 75 -9.61 -4.98 -5.24
C LYS A 75 -8.65 -4.26 -6.18
N LEU A 76 -7.37 -4.30 -5.83
CA LEU A 76 -6.31 -3.75 -6.68
C LEU A 76 -5.64 -4.88 -7.44
N TYR A 77 -5.55 -4.69 -8.75
CA TYR A 77 -4.90 -5.59 -9.68
C TYR A 77 -3.78 -4.86 -10.39
N CYS A 78 -2.71 -5.58 -10.71
CA CYS A 78 -1.64 -5.05 -11.53
C CYS A 78 -2.22 -4.65 -12.90
N PRO A 79 -1.96 -3.41 -13.39
CA PRO A 79 -2.50 -2.94 -14.66
C PRO A 79 -1.98 -3.70 -15.87
N LEU A 80 -0.82 -4.37 -15.75
CA LEU A 80 -0.22 -5.13 -16.85
C LEU A 80 -0.66 -6.60 -16.88
N CYS A 81 -0.57 -7.31 -15.74
CA CYS A 81 -0.79 -8.77 -15.70
C CYS A 81 -2.07 -9.19 -14.98
N HIS A 82 -2.87 -8.22 -14.52
CA HIS A 82 -4.10 -8.43 -13.74
C HIS A 82 -3.94 -9.32 -12.51
N ALA A 83 -2.72 -9.50 -12.00
CA ALA A 83 -2.49 -10.19 -10.74
C ALA A 83 -3.01 -9.34 -9.58
N ARG A 84 -3.72 -9.96 -8.64
CA ARG A 84 -4.19 -9.27 -7.43
C ARG A 84 -3.00 -8.87 -6.55
N ILE A 85 -2.89 -7.58 -6.27
CA ILE A 85 -1.80 -6.98 -5.47
C ILE A 85 -2.29 -6.35 -4.16
N GLY A 86 -3.59 -6.05 -4.05
CA GLY A 86 -4.12 -5.39 -2.87
C GLY A 86 -5.63 -5.21 -2.89
N SER A 87 -6.09 -4.25 -2.10
CA SER A 87 -7.50 -3.82 -1.99
C SER A 87 -7.60 -2.44 -1.36
N PHE A 88 -8.74 -1.78 -1.54
CA PHE A 88 -9.08 -0.56 -0.82
C PHE A 88 -10.47 -0.68 -0.18
N ASP A 89 -10.69 0.00 0.94
CA ASP A 89 -11.98 0.08 1.62
C ASP A 89 -12.15 1.45 2.30
N PHE A 90 -12.95 2.32 1.68
CA PHE A 90 -13.27 3.65 2.20
C PHE A 90 -14.59 3.69 2.99
N VAL A 91 -15.43 2.65 2.88
CA VAL A 91 -16.77 2.62 3.51
C VAL A 91 -16.72 1.93 4.87
N SER A 92 -15.84 0.95 5.03
CA SER A 92 -15.79 0.11 6.22
C SER A 92 -14.37 0.07 6.78
N PRO A 93 -13.91 1.17 7.40
CA PRO A 93 -12.62 1.22 8.05
C PRO A 93 -12.52 0.11 9.10
N LYS A 94 -11.67 -0.88 8.84
CA LYS A 94 -11.36 -1.94 9.80
C LYS A 94 -10.27 -1.43 10.72
N LYS A 95 -10.55 -1.32 12.02
CA LYS A 95 -9.53 -0.99 13.01
C LYS A 95 -8.34 -1.95 12.87
N CYS A 96 -7.15 -1.40 13.04
CA CYS A 96 -5.92 -2.18 13.16
C CYS A 96 -6.09 -3.19 14.31
N ASN A 97 -5.33 -4.29 14.29
CA ASN A 97 -5.42 -5.34 15.29
C ASN A 97 -5.13 -4.84 16.72
N CYS A 98 -4.44 -3.71 16.89
CA CYS A 98 -4.27 -3.04 18.18
C CYS A 98 -5.57 -2.43 18.74
N GLY A 99 -6.59 -2.23 17.91
CA GLY A 99 -7.88 -1.63 18.30
C GLY A 99 -7.87 -0.10 18.45
N GLU A 100 -6.70 0.53 18.43
CA GLU A 100 -6.53 1.97 18.70
C GLU A 100 -6.53 2.84 17.44
N TYR A 101 -6.06 2.30 16.31
CA TYR A 101 -5.90 3.06 15.06
C TYR A 101 -6.76 2.50 13.94
N VAL A 102 -7.22 3.38 13.06
CA VAL A 102 -7.82 3.01 11.78
C VAL A 102 -6.73 3.13 10.71
N PRO A 103 -6.36 2.02 10.03
CA PRO A 103 -5.38 2.05 8.97
C PRO A 103 -5.90 2.82 7.75
N PRO A 104 -5.00 3.35 6.91
CA PRO A 104 -5.40 3.96 5.65
C PRO A 104 -6.20 2.99 4.77
N PRO A 105 -7.11 3.52 3.94
CA PRO A 105 -8.08 2.70 3.21
C PRO A 105 -7.42 1.84 2.13
N ILE A 106 -6.27 2.25 1.59
CA ILE A 106 -5.57 1.58 0.50
C ILE A 106 -4.50 0.65 1.06
N ARG A 107 -4.59 -0.64 0.72
CA ARG A 107 -3.70 -1.69 1.22
C ARG A 107 -3.09 -2.49 0.07
N ILE A 108 -1.76 -2.61 0.08
CA ILE A 108 -0.97 -3.41 -0.87
C ILE A 108 -0.27 -4.54 -0.11
N THR A 109 -0.30 -5.75 -0.65
CA THR A 109 0.29 -6.93 0.00
C THR A 109 1.76 -7.11 -0.39
N TYR A 110 2.66 -7.19 0.60
CA TYR A 110 4.10 -7.36 0.37
C TYR A 110 4.41 -8.62 -0.42
N SER A 111 3.78 -9.76 -0.11
CA SER A 111 3.98 -10.99 -0.88
C SER A 111 3.62 -10.91 -2.37
N LYS A 112 2.93 -9.84 -2.82
CA LYS A 112 2.49 -9.61 -4.21
C LYS A 112 3.28 -8.51 -4.93
N VAL A 113 4.14 -7.78 -4.22
CA VAL A 113 4.99 -6.73 -4.78
C VAL A 113 6.45 -7.01 -4.48
N ASP A 114 7.33 -6.57 -5.37
CA ASP A 114 8.75 -6.49 -5.10
C ASP A 114 9.04 -5.09 -4.60
N THR A 115 9.50 -5.03 -3.36
CA THR A 115 10.18 -3.85 -2.82
C THR A 115 11.68 -4.14 -2.85
N PRO A 116 12.54 -3.16 -3.19
CA PRO A 116 13.98 -3.34 -3.10
C PRO A 116 14.33 -3.68 -1.64
N HIS A 117 14.66 -4.95 -1.42
CA HIS A 117 15.28 -5.38 -0.17
C HIS A 117 16.68 -4.76 -0.16
N ARG A 118 16.96 -3.97 0.86
CA ARG A 118 18.33 -3.58 1.15
C ARG A 118 19.07 -4.77 1.76
#